data_AF-A0A6N8URD7-F1
#
_entry.id   AF-A0A6N8URD7-F1
#
_cell.length_a   1.000
_cell.length_b   1.000
_cell.length_c   1.000
_cell.angle_alpha   90.00
_cell.angle_beta   90.00
_cell.angle_gamma   90.00
#
_symmetry.space_group_name_H-M   'P 1'
#
loop_
_entity.id
_entity.type
_entity.pdbx_description
1 polymer ?
#
loop_
_entity_poly.entity_id
_entity_poly.type
_entity_poly.pdbx_seq_one_letter_code
_entity_poly.pdbx_strand_id
1 'polypeptide(L)'
;FKQDKKTKIWGRPAETLDGRLLVSGFWGIGRHLNYTGEICVYFAFVLSTGFESWIPFLLLAWLVGLLLHRSWRDERRCRAKYGELWDRYVERARFSMIPFVH
;
A
#
# COMPACT_ATOMS: atom_id res chain seq x y z
N PHE A 1 8.02 -4.06 -14.78
CA PHE A 1 6.64 -4.57 -14.98
C PHE A 1 5.81 -3.68 -15.92
N LYS A 2 5.63 -2.38 -15.63
CA LYS A 2 4.82 -1.50 -16.51
C LYS A 2 5.49 -1.20 -17.86
N GLN A 3 6.82 -1.03 -17.85
CA GLN A 3 7.61 -0.78 -19.05
C GLN A 3 8.12 -2.08 -19.69
N ASP A 4 8.57 -3.02 -18.86
CA ASP A 4 9.03 -4.35 -19.28
C ASP A 4 8.20 -5.45 -18.60
N LYS A 5 7.58 -6.30 -19.41
CA LYS A 5 6.76 -7.45 -18.99
C LYS A 5 7.61 -8.68 -18.61
N LYS A 6 8.88 -8.76 -19.02
CA LYS A 6 9.81 -9.86 -18.68
C LYS A 6 10.61 -9.61 -17.41
N THR A 7 10.39 -8.47 -16.76
CA THR A 7 11.05 -8.09 -15.52
C THR A 7 10.85 -9.16 -14.44
N LYS A 8 11.93 -9.41 -13.69
CA LYS A 8 11.90 -10.24 -12.48
C LYS A 8 11.71 -9.35 -11.26
N ILE A 9 10.86 -9.77 -10.33
CA ILE A 9 10.66 -9.13 -9.02
C ILE A 9 11.07 -10.14 -7.96
N TRP A 10 12.05 -9.77 -7.14
CA TRP A 10 12.64 -10.63 -6.10
C TRP A 10 13.10 -11.99 -6.64
N GLY A 11 13.79 -11.98 -7.77
CA GLY A 11 14.36 -13.17 -8.40
C GLY A 11 13.39 -14.04 -9.20
N ARG A 12 12.07 -13.82 -9.09
CA ARG A 12 11.03 -14.55 -9.83
C ARG A 12 10.43 -13.69 -10.96
N PRO A 13 9.90 -14.28 -12.05
CA PRO A 13 9.16 -13.52 -13.05
C PRO A 13 8.02 -12.70 -12.43
N ALA A 14 7.77 -11.49 -12.91
CA ALA A 14 6.67 -10.68 -12.40
C ALA A 14 5.31 -11.33 -12.74
N GLU A 15 4.49 -11.57 -11.72
CA GLU A 15 3.14 -12.11 -11.88
C GLU A 15 2.12 -10.97 -11.96
N THR A 16 1.18 -11.08 -12.91
CA THR A 16 0.13 -10.08 -13.09
C THR A 16 -1.21 -10.75 -13.33
N LEU A 17 -2.29 -10.14 -12.86
CA LEU A 17 -3.65 -10.52 -13.25
C LEU A 17 -4.02 -9.80 -14.55
N ASP A 18 -4.33 -10.61 -15.57
CA ASP A 18 -4.70 -10.20 -16.93
C ASP A 18 -3.76 -9.16 -17.57
N GLY A 19 -2.48 -9.16 -17.18
CA GLY A 19 -1.49 -8.19 -17.65
C GLY A 19 -1.69 -6.75 -17.15
N ARG A 20 -2.64 -6.50 -16.23
CA ARG A 20 -3.05 -5.16 -15.78
C ARG A 20 -2.69 -4.86 -14.34
N LEU A 21 -2.87 -5.82 -13.43
CA LEU A 21 -2.60 -5.65 -12.00
C LEU A 21 -1.40 -6.51 -11.59
N LEU A 22 -0.43 -5.92 -10.90
CA LEU A 22 0.76 -6.65 -10.44
C LEU A 22 0.46 -7.35 -9.12
N VAL A 23 0.72 -8.65 -9.04
CA VAL A 23 0.51 -9.48 -7.83
C VAL A 23 1.81 -10.06 -7.26
N SER A 24 2.96 -9.50 -7.64
CA SER A 24 4.27 -9.90 -7.12
C SER A 24 4.99 -8.74 -6.42
N GLY A 25 5.98 -9.08 -5.60
CA GLY A 25 6.68 -8.11 -4.74
C GLY A 25 5.74 -7.52 -3.68
N PHE A 26 5.93 -6.24 -3.38
CA PHE A 26 5.11 -5.55 -2.38
C PHE A 26 3.61 -5.53 -2.71
N TRP A 27 3.25 -5.43 -3.98
CA TRP A 27 1.85 -5.43 -4.44
C TRP A 27 1.20 -6.82 -4.41
N GLY A 28 1.99 -7.88 -4.28
CA GLY A 28 1.48 -9.22 -3.95
C GLY A 28 1.23 -9.42 -2.45
N ILE A 29 1.89 -8.64 -1.59
CA ILE A 29 1.72 -8.69 -0.13
C ILE A 29 0.53 -7.81 0.27
N GLY A 30 0.55 -6.52 -0.10
CA GLY A 30 -0.49 -5.57 0.29
C GLY A 30 -0.79 -4.56 -0.79
N ARG A 31 -2.04 -4.11 -0.84
CA ARG A 31 -2.57 -3.21 -1.89
C ARG A 31 -2.09 -1.78 -1.74
N HIS A 32 -1.66 -1.37 -0.54
CA HIS A 32 -1.12 -0.04 -0.24
C HIS A 32 0.08 -0.11 0.69
N LEU A 33 0.96 -1.10 0.50
CA LEU A 33 2.15 -1.27 1.35
C LEU A 33 3.08 -0.05 1.32
N ASN A 34 3.03 0.74 0.24
CA ASN A 34 3.71 2.02 0.12
C ASN A 34 3.23 3.06 1.16
N TYR A 35 1.95 3.07 1.54
CA TYR A 35 1.44 3.96 2.59
C TYR A 35 1.96 3.55 3.97
N THR A 36 2.08 2.25 4.21
CA THR A 36 2.72 1.74 5.43
C THR A 36 4.18 2.15 5.51
N GLY A 37 4.91 2.07 4.40
CA GLY A 37 6.28 2.59 4.32
C GLY A 37 6.37 4.08 4.66
N GLU A 38 5.45 4.89 4.12
CA GLU A 38 5.37 6.33 4.41
C GLU A 38 5.11 6.60 5.90
N ILE A 39 4.17 5.89 6.52
CA ILE A 39 3.89 5.99 7.96
C ILE A 39 5.12 5.61 8.79
N CYS A 40 5.83 4.53 8.44
CA CYS A 40 7.05 4.11 9.15
C CYS A 40 8.14 5.18 9.08
N VAL A 41 8.32 5.83 7.93
CA VAL A 41 9.29 6.91 7.76
C VAL A 41 8.95 8.10 8.66
N TYR A 42 7.70 8.57 8.63
CA TYR A 42 7.28 9.69 9.49
C TYR A 42 7.30 9.34 10.97
N PHE A 43 6.98 8.09 11.33
CA PHE A 43 7.09 7.61 12.70
C PHE A 43 8.55 7.69 13.18
N ALA A 44 9.51 7.25 12.37
CA ALA A 44 10.94 7.37 12.70
C ALA A 44 11.38 8.83 12.86
N PHE A 45 10.89 9.74 12.01
CA PHE A 45 11.16 11.18 12.14
C PHE A 45 10.58 11.77 13.43
N VAL A 46 9.35 11.41 13.81
CA VAL A 46 8.74 11.93 15.03
C VAL A 46 9.44 11.36 16.26
N LEU A 47 9.84 10.08 16.24
CA LEU A 47 10.59 9.46 17.32
C LEU A 47 11.93 10.15 17.60
N SER A 48 12.60 10.69 16.58
CA SER A 48 13.87 11.41 16.77
C SER A 48 13.70 12.77 17.48
N THR A 49 12.48 13.29 17.59
CA THR A 49 12.16 14.51 18.34
C THR A 49 12.00 14.28 19.84
N GLY A 50 12.06 13.03 20.30
CA GLY A 50 11.82 12.66 21.70
C GLY A 50 10.33 12.72 22.09
N PHE A 51 10.06 12.78 23.39
CA PHE A 51 8.70 12.71 23.94
C PHE A 51 8.33 13.92 24.81
N GLU A 52 9.13 14.97 24.79
CA GLU A 52 8.89 16.18 25.58
C GLU A 52 7.70 17.01 25.07
N SER A 53 7.43 16.94 23.75
CA SER A 53 6.30 17.60 23.12
C SER A 53 5.51 16.61 22.26
N TRP A 54 4.18 16.68 22.37
CA TRP A 54 3.26 15.89 21.55
C TRP A 54 2.99 16.51 20.17
N ILE A 55 3.45 17.75 19.94
CA ILE A 55 3.19 18.49 18.69
C ILE A 55 3.70 17.73 17.45
N PRO A 56 4.93 17.16 17.42
CA PRO A 56 5.39 16.39 16.27
C PRO A 56 4.51 15.18 15.95
N PHE A 57 3.88 14.57 16.96
CA PHE A 57 2.98 13.42 16.79
C PHE A 57 1.66 13.80 16.11
N LEU A 58 1.24 15.07 16.13
CA LEU A 58 0.05 15.52 15.40
C LEU A 58 0.21 15.36 13.89
N LEU A 59 1.41 15.63 13.36
CA LEU A 59 1.70 15.45 11.94
C LEU A 59 1.53 13.99 11.54
N LEU A 60 2.04 13.07 12.36
CA LEU A 60 1.89 11.64 12.14
C LEU A 60 0.42 11.21 12.21
N ALA A 61 -0.33 11.66 13.23
CA ALA A 61 -1.75 11.35 13.38
C ALA A 61 -2.58 11.84 12.18
N TRP A 62 -2.32 13.08 11.73
CA TRP A 62 -2.95 13.64 10.53
C TRP A 62 -2.60 12.85 9.27
N LEU A 63 -1.33 12.48 9.09
CA LEU A 63 -0.88 11.70 7.93
C LEU A 63 -1.55 10.32 7.88
N VAL A 64 -1.64 9.63 9.02
CA VAL A 64 -2.35 8.34 9.10
C VAL A 64 -3.80 8.49 8.68
N GLY A 65 -4.51 9.51 9.20
CA GLY A 65 -5.89 9.79 8.79
C GLY A 65 -6.03 10.09 7.29
N LEU A 66 -5.12 10.90 6.74
CA LEU A 66 -5.08 11.21 5.30
C LEU A 66 -4.89 9.95 4.44
N LEU A 67 -3.95 9.08 4.82
CA LEU A 67 -3.63 7.87 4.07
C LEU A 67 -4.74 6.82 4.16
N LEU A 68 -5.41 6.69 5.30
CA LEU A 68 -6.60 5.84 5.44
C LEU A 68 -7.73 6.32 4.50
N HIS A 69 -8.04 7.61 4.52
CA HIS A 69 -9.05 8.18 3.62
C HIS A 69 -8.64 8.02 2.14
N ARG A 70 -7.35 8.22 1.85
CA ARG A 70 -6.80 8.02 0.50
C ARG A 70 -6.94 6.58 0.04
N SER A 71 -6.59 5.60 0.88
CA SER A 71 -6.72 4.17 0.63
C SER A 71 -8.16 3.81 0.28
N TRP A 72 -9.12 4.22 1.12
CA TRP A 72 -10.54 3.97 0.87
C TRP A 72 -11.03 4.54 -0.47
N ARG A 73 -10.62 5.78 -0.80
CA ARG A 73 -10.98 6.40 -2.08
C ARG A 73 -10.35 5.67 -3.27
N ASP A 74 -9.12 5.20 -3.12
CA ASP A 74 -8.40 4.47 -4.18
C ASP A 74 -9.03 3.10 -4.43
N GLU A 75 -9.35 2.35 -3.37
CA GLU A 75 -10.10 1.09 -3.43
C GLU A 75 -11.42 1.24 -4.19
N ARG A 76 -12.21 2.29 -3.88
CA ARG A 76 -13.46 2.58 -4.60
C ARG A 76 -13.23 2.84 -6.08
N ARG A 77 -12.20 3.61 -6.44
CA ARG A 77 -11.86 3.92 -7.83
C ARG A 77 -11.35 2.67 -8.58
N CYS A 78 -10.50 1.87 -7.94
CA CYS A 78 -9.97 0.64 -8.52
C CYS A 78 -11.05 -0.41 -8.72
N ARG A 79 -11.96 -0.59 -7.75
CA ARG A 79 -13.12 -1.48 -7.91
C ARG A 79 -14.04 -1.03 -9.04
N ALA A 80 -14.32 0.26 -9.16
CA ALA A 80 -15.11 0.80 -10.27
C ALA A 80 -14.42 0.63 -11.64
N LYS A 81 -13.08 0.68 -11.68
CA LYS A 81 -12.31 0.56 -12.93
C LYS A 81 -12.05 -0.87 -13.38
N TYR A 82 -11.76 -1.76 -12.44
CA TYR A 82 -11.29 -3.12 -12.72
C TYR A 82 -12.36 -4.19 -12.45
N GLY A 83 -13.45 -3.87 -11.73
CA GLY A 83 -14.56 -4.80 -11.48
C GLY A 83 -14.08 -6.10 -10.85
N GLU A 84 -14.50 -7.24 -11.41
CA GLU A 84 -14.13 -8.58 -10.96
C GLU A 84 -12.60 -8.84 -10.94
N LEU A 85 -11.84 -8.15 -11.80
CA LEU A 85 -10.37 -8.24 -11.76
C LEU A 85 -9.81 -7.65 -10.46
N TRP A 86 -10.45 -6.60 -9.93
CA TRP A 86 -10.09 -6.05 -8.61
C TRP A 86 -10.41 -7.05 -7.50
N ASP A 87 -11.54 -7.74 -7.58
CA ASP A 87 -11.93 -8.70 -6.56
C ASP A 87 -10.94 -9.88 -6.49
N ARG A 88 -10.54 -10.42 -7.65
CA ARG A 88 -9.44 -11.42 -7.73
C ARG A 88 -8.11 -10.87 -7.20
N TYR A 89 -7.84 -9.57 -7.42
CA TYR A 89 -6.64 -8.93 -6.88
C TYR A 89 -6.68 -8.81 -5.36
N VAL A 90 -7.84 -8.44 -4.79
CA VAL A 90 -8.08 -8.34 -3.35
C VAL A 90 -7.93 -9.70 -2.67
N GLU A 91 -8.36 -10.79 -3.31
CA GLU A 91 -8.14 -12.16 -2.80
C GLU A 91 -6.66 -12.53 -2.71
N ARG A 92 -5.85 -12.05 -3.68
CA ARG A 92 -4.41 -12.34 -3.71
C ARG A 92 -3.64 -11.46 -2.73
N ALA A 93 -3.86 -10.15 -2.80
CA ALA A 93 -3.25 -9.15 -1.94
C ALA A 93 -4.26 -8.77 -0.85
N ARG A 94 -4.46 -9.66 0.14
CA ARG A 94 -5.54 -9.51 1.15
C ARG A 94 -5.37 -8.27 2.03
N PHE A 95 -4.13 -7.85 2.29
CA PHE A 95 -3.86 -6.70 3.14
C PHE A 95 -4.11 -5.39 2.38
N SER A 96 -4.96 -4.52 2.93
CA SER A 96 -5.17 -3.18 2.35
C SER A 96 -3.94 -2.30 2.59
N MET A 97 -3.64 -1.98 3.85
CA MET A 97 -2.53 -1.09 4.21
C MET A 97 -1.60 -1.76 5.23
N ILE A 98 -2.14 -2.17 6.38
CA ILE A 98 -1.37 -2.82 7.44
C ILE A 98 -1.52 -4.34 7.31
N PRO A 99 -0.43 -5.12 7.21
CA PRO A 99 -0.50 -6.57 7.32
C PRO A 99 -1.20 -6.96 8.63
N PHE A 100 -2.16 -7.88 8.56
CA PHE A 100 -2.95 -8.42 9.70
C PHE A 100 -4.07 -7.51 10.26
N VAL A 101 -4.35 -6.37 9.63
CA VAL A 101 -5.55 -5.58 9.91
C VAL A 101 -6.50 -5.72 8.71
N HIS A 102 -7.68 -6.28 8.94
CA HIS A 102 -8.69 -6.58 7.91
C HIS A 102 -9.65 -5.42 7.68
#